data_AF-A0A846C7C7-F1
#
_entry.id   AF-A0A846C7C7-F1
#
_cell.length_a   1.000
_cell.length_b   1.000
_cell.length_c   1.000
_cell.angle_alpha   90.00
_cell.angle_beta   90.00
_cell.angle_gamma   90.00
#
_symmetry.space_group_name_H-M   'P 1'
#
loop_
_entity.id
_entity.type
_entity.pdbx_description
1 polymer ?
#
loop_
_entity_poly.entity_id
_entity_poly.type
_entity_poly.pdbx_seq_one_letter_code
_entity_poly.pdbx_strand_id
1 'polypeptide(L)' 'MGSKIEIIEQSFAQIKPNAEKFAASFYVNLFTKYPEVKPLFVNTDMEKQQKKLLDALIL' A
#
# COMPACT_ATOMS: atom_id res chain seq x y z
N MET A 1 18.35 -0.94 20.68
CA MET A 1 17.62 -1.65 19.60
C MET A 1 16.17 -1.63 19.99
N GLY A 2 15.32 -0.99 19.18
CA GLY A 2 13.88 -0.91 19.46
C GLY A 2 13.21 -2.28 19.32
N SER A 3 12.04 -2.42 19.94
CA SER A 3 11.24 -3.64 19.79
C SER A 3 10.85 -3.84 18.32
N LYS A 4 10.47 -5.07 17.93
CA LYS A 4 9.97 -5.33 16.57
C LYS A 4 8.75 -4.45 16.24
N ILE A 5 7.94 -4.11 17.24
CA ILE A 5 6.77 -3.23 17.12
C ILE A 5 7.23 -1.81 16.79
N GLU A 6 8.18 -1.27 17.54
CA GLU A 6 8.71 0.09 17.32
C GLU A 6 9.33 0.24 15.93
N ILE A 7 10.04 -0.78 15.43
CA ILE A 7 10.62 -0.76 14.09
C ILE A 7 9.54 -0.69 13.01
N ILE A 8 8.44 -1.43 13.19
CA ILE A 8 7.31 -1.42 12.26
C ILE A 8 6.63 -0.04 12.27
N GLU A 9 6.35 0.51 13.44
CA GLU A 9 5.71 1.84 13.60
C GLU A 9 6.58 2.95 12.98
N GLN A 10 7.89 2.92 13.22
CA GLN A 10 8.83 3.89 12.64
C GLN A 10 8.90 3.76 11.12
N SER A 11 8.85 2.55 10.57
CA SER A 11 8.84 2.32 9.13
C SER A 11 7.58 2.91 8.49
N PHE A 12 6.41 2.68 9.09
CA PHE A 12 5.16 3.27 8.59
C PHE A 12 5.11 4.80 8.77
N ALA A 13 5.70 5.34 9.83
CA ALA A 13 5.81 6.78 10.01
C ALA A 13 6.57 7.48 8.87
N GLN A 14 7.59 6.81 8.29
CA GLN A 14 8.32 7.32 7.13
C GLN A 14 7.50 7.31 5.84
N ILE A 15 6.47 6.45 5.75
CA ILE A 15 5.59 6.35 4.58
C ILE A 15 4.53 7.46 4.59
N LYS A 16 4.06 7.89 5.77
CA LYS A 16 2.96 8.87 5.92
C LYS A 16 3.05 10.11 5.00
N PRO A 17 4.20 10.80 4.86
CA PRO A 17 4.29 11.97 3.99
C PRO A 17 4.09 11.70 2.50
N ASN A 18 4.26 10.44 2.08
CA ASN A 18 4.15 10.00 0.68
C ASN A 18 3.17 8.82 0.53
N ALA A 19 2.18 8.71 1.43
CA ALA A 19 1.30 7.55 1.53
C ALA A 19 0.59 7.24 0.20
N GLU A 20 0.05 8.25 -0.48
CA GLU A 20 -0.61 8.08 -1.79
C GLU A 20 0.34 7.52 -2.85
N LYS A 21 1.57 8.07 -2.95
CA LYS A 21 2.60 7.57 -3.88
C LYS A 21 3.01 6.15 -3.55
N PHE A 22 3.10 5.81 -2.26
CA PHE A 22 3.39 4.46 -1.81
C PHE A 22 2.29 3.49 -2.26
N ALA A 23 1.01 3.80 -2.02
CA ALA A 23 -0.11 2.96 -2.43
C ALA A 23 -0.18 2.79 -3.96
N ALA A 24 0.05 3.86 -4.72
CA ALA A 24 0.13 3.77 -6.17
C ALA A 24 1.28 2.83 -6.62
N SER A 25 2.47 2.98 -6.03
CA SER A 25 3.62 2.12 -6.34
C SER A 25 3.37 0.64 -6.00
N PHE A 26 2.60 0.36 -4.95
CA PHE A 26 2.20 -1.00 -4.58
C PHE A 26 1.42 -1.67 -5.73
N TYR A 27 0.38 -1.00 -6.26
CA TYR A 27 -0.42 -1.57 -7.34
C TYR A 27 0.35 -1.66 -8.66
N VAL A 28 1.22 -0.68 -8.95
CA VAL A 28 2.15 -0.78 -10.10
C VAL A 28 3.02 -2.03 -9.99
N ASN A 29 3.62 -2.27 -8.82
CA ASN A 29 4.46 -3.44 -8.58
C ASN A 29 3.67 -4.75 -8.63
N LEU A 30 2.48 -4.79 -8.02
CA LEU A 30 1.58 -5.95 -8.02
C LEU A 30 1.23 -6.36 -9.46
N PHE A 31 0.78 -5.40 -10.25
CA PHE A 31 0.33 -5.62 -11.62
C PHE A 31 1.48 -5.87 -12.62
N THR A 32 2.70 -5.47 -12.27
CA THR A 32 3.90 -5.78 -13.05
C THR A 32 4.38 -7.20 -12.77
N LYS A 33 4.40 -7.62 -11.50
CA LYS A 33 4.91 -8.93 -11.09
C LYS A 33 3.87 -10.04 -11.26
N TYR A 34 2.60 -9.72 -11.08
CA TYR A 34 1.47 -10.64 -11.09
C TYR A 34 0.35 -10.09 -12.00
N PRO A 35 0.59 -10.01 -13.32
CA PRO A 35 -0.40 -9.47 -14.26
C PRO A 35 -1.73 -10.23 -14.25
N GLU A 36 -1.73 -11.51 -13.85
CA GLU A 36 -2.90 -12.37 -13.72
C GLU A 36 -3.92 -11.88 -12.68
N VAL A 37 -3.52 -11.01 -11.75
CA VAL A 37 -4.44 -10.43 -10.76
C VAL A 37 -5.15 -9.17 -11.28
N LYS A 38 -4.66 -8.53 -12.36
CA LYS A 38 -5.30 -7.34 -12.95
C LYS A 38 -6.80 -7.52 -13.23
N PRO A 39 -7.27 -8.66 -13.78
CA PRO A 39 -8.70 -8.89 -14.02
C PRO A 39 -9.57 -8.76 -12.76
N LEU A 40 -9.02 -9.06 -11.58
CA LEU A 40 -9.75 -8.95 -10.30
C LEU A 40 -10.10 -7.49 -9.95
N PHE A 41 -9.41 -6.52 -10.56
CA PHE A 41 -9.57 -5.09 -10.28
C PHE A 41 -10.28 -4.32 -11.40
N VAL A 42 -10.75 -4.98 -12.46
CA VAL A 42 -11.37 -4.32 -13.64
C VAL A 42 -12.57 -3.45 -13.27
N ASN A 43 -13.37 -3.88 -12.28
CA ASN A 43 -14.54 -3.15 -11.81
C ASN A 43 -14.26 -2.38 -10.50
N THR A 44 -12.98 -2.14 -10.17
CA THR A 44 -12.58 -1.49 -8.94
C THR A 44 -12.16 -0.05 -9.18
N ASP A 45 -12.69 0.86 -8.36
CA ASP A 45 -12.20 2.23 -8.27
C ASP A 45 -10.80 2.22 -7.62
N MET A 46 -9.77 2.38 -8.45
CA MET A 46 -8.39 2.23 -8.00
C MET A 46 -7.93 3.33 -7.04
N GLU A 47 -8.48 4.53 -7.11
CA GLU A 47 -8.17 5.61 -6.16
C GLU A 47 -8.71 5.25 -4.77
N LYS A 48 -9.97 4.80 -4.69
CA LYS A 48 -10.54 4.31 -3.43
C LYS A 48 -9.83 3.07 -2.92
N GLN A 49 -9.41 2.19 -3.81
CA GLN A 49 -8.70 0.97 -3.45
C GLN A 49 -7.28 1.24 -2.91
N GLN A 50 -6.60 2.27 -3.42
CA GLN A 50 -5.35 2.78 -2.86
C GLN A 50 -5.56 3.34 -1.44
N LYS A 51 -6.61 4.13 -1.24
CA LYS A 51 -6.95 4.64 0.09
C LYS A 51 -7.23 3.53 1.10
N LYS A 52 -8.02 2.52 0.72
CA LYS A 52 -8.29 1.34 1.57
C LYS A 52 -7.03 0.59 1.98
N LEU A 53 -6.06 0.48 1.07
CA LEU A 53 -4.76 -0.13 1.39
C LEU A 53 -4.02 0.67 2.46
N LEU A 54 -4.00 1.99 2.36
CA LEU A 54 -3.35 2.85 3.35
C LEU A 54 -4.05 2.78 4.70
N ASP A 55 -5.38 2.82 4.70
CA ASP A 55 -6.18 2.71 5.92
C ASP A 55 -5.86 1.38 6.64
N ALA A 56 -5.74 0.26 5.92
CA ALA A 56 -5.40 -1.04 6.50
C ALA A 56 -3.96 -1.16 7.05
N LEU A 57 -3.06 -0.24 6.68
CA LEU A 57 -1.66 -0.23 7.12
C LEU A 57 -1.39 0.79 8.22
N ILE A 58 -2.28 1.78 8.39
CA ILE A 58 -2.12 2.91 9.31
C ILE A 58 -3.08 2.82 10.51
N LEU A 59 -4.19 2.08 10.39
CA LEU A 59 -5.11 1.75 11.49
C LEU A 59 -4.62 0.57 12.34
#